data_AF-A0A8I2E523-F1
#
_entry.id   AF-A0A8I2E523-F1
#
_cell.length_a   1.000
_cell.length_b   1.000
_cell.length_c   1.000
_cell.angle_alpha   90.00
_cell.angle_beta   90.00
_cell.angle_gamma   90.00
#
_symmetry.space_group_name_H-M   'P 1'
#
loop_
_entity.id
_entity.type
_entity.pdbx_description
1 polymer ?
#
loop_
_entity_poly.entity_id
_entity_poly.type
_entity_poly.pdbx_seq_one_letter_code
_entity_poly.pdbx_strand_id
1 'polypeptide(L)'
;MTFSWRIPPWERFEDCKYLAVTLTDAGAGQFRFNSEGVRGDDAIEALADLLMTPGSLLGLMPSYPALIGVVVRRGINTDWFAEPPVKVARDDRGRWQIAIAETDLPDVTVFTPAEITGLVSRLRSQYGRAG
;
A
#
# COMPACT_ATOMS: atom_id res chain seq x y z
N MET A 1 14.98 9.85 3.71
CA MET A 1 14.25 9.17 4.79
C MET A 1 15.08 7.98 5.21
N THR A 2 15.43 7.90 6.49
CA THR A 2 16.20 6.82 7.09
C THR A 2 15.29 6.15 8.10
N PHE A 3 15.14 4.83 8.05
CA PHE A 3 14.27 4.12 8.99
C PHE A 3 15.02 3.88 10.31
N SER A 4 14.35 3.97 11.44
CA SER A 4 14.95 3.75 12.77
C SER A 4 14.45 2.47 13.45
N TRP A 5 13.91 1.53 12.67
CA TRP A 5 13.27 0.34 13.21
C TRP A 5 14.30 -0.69 13.66
N ARG A 6 14.26 -1.04 14.95
CA ARG A 6 15.06 -2.14 15.49
C ARG A 6 14.58 -3.49 14.97
N ILE A 7 13.26 -3.67 14.90
CA ILE A 7 12.58 -4.81 14.29
C ILE A 7 11.67 -4.23 13.20
N PRO A 8 11.93 -4.52 11.92
CA PRO A 8 11.08 -4.02 10.85
C PRO A 8 9.63 -4.52 10.96
N PRO A 9 8.62 -3.75 10.51
CA PRO A 9 7.21 -4.12 10.65
C PRO A 9 6.87 -5.55 10.23
N TRP A 10 7.44 -6.03 9.12
CA TRP A 10 7.18 -7.38 8.58
C TRP A 10 7.74 -8.53 9.39
N GLU A 11 8.64 -8.26 10.33
CA GLU A 11 9.22 -9.24 11.26
C GLU A 11 8.60 -9.16 12.66
N ARG A 12 7.71 -8.19 12.91
CA ARG A 12 7.07 -8.04 14.22
C ARG A 12 6.03 -9.14 14.42
N PHE A 13 6.03 -9.72 15.62
CA PHE A 13 5.00 -10.63 16.09
C PHE A 13 3.90 -9.84 16.81
N GLU A 14 3.07 -9.16 16.03
CA GLU A 14 1.93 -8.35 16.51
C GLU A 14 0.74 -8.49 15.56
N ASP A 15 -0.46 -8.15 16.06
CA ASP A 15 -1.67 -8.13 15.27
C ASP A 15 -1.62 -7.02 14.20
N CYS A 16 -2.30 -7.26 13.07
CA CYS A 16 -2.49 -6.25 12.04
C CYS A 16 -3.40 -5.12 12.56
N LYS A 17 -2.89 -3.89 12.55
CA LYS A 17 -3.60 -2.69 13.01
C LYS A 17 -4.12 -1.84 11.85
N TYR A 18 -3.69 -2.12 10.64
CA TYR A 18 -3.99 -1.35 9.43
C TYR A 18 -4.55 -2.26 8.34
N LEU A 19 -5.34 -1.66 7.46
CA LEU A 19 -5.78 -2.28 6.21
C LEU A 19 -5.06 -1.60 5.06
N ALA A 20 -4.49 -2.39 4.15
CA ALA A 20 -3.95 -1.90 2.90
C ALA A 20 -4.80 -2.40 1.72
N VAL A 21 -5.17 -1.49 0.83
CA VAL A 21 -5.91 -1.76 -0.40
C VAL A 21 -4.99 -1.46 -1.58
N THR A 22 -4.54 -2.50 -2.26
CA THR A 22 -3.73 -2.38 -3.48
C THR A 22 -4.65 -2.22 -4.67
N LEU A 23 -4.44 -1.17 -5.48
CA LEU A 23 -5.25 -0.86 -6.66
C LEU A 23 -4.44 -1.15 -7.93
N THR A 24 -5.02 -1.89 -8.87
CA THR A 24 -4.38 -2.25 -10.13
C THR A 24 -5.26 -1.98 -11.34
N ASP A 25 -4.65 -1.58 -12.46
CA ASP A 25 -5.32 -1.40 -13.74
C ASP A 25 -5.73 -2.77 -14.29
N ALA A 26 -7.02 -2.95 -14.54
CA ALA A 26 -7.61 -4.18 -15.06
C ALA A 26 -7.78 -4.14 -16.59
N GLY A 27 -7.44 -3.02 -17.24
CA GLY A 27 -7.73 -2.73 -18.63
C GLY A 27 -9.11 -2.09 -18.82
N ALA A 28 -9.34 -1.55 -20.03
CA ALA A 28 -10.61 -0.93 -20.43
C ALA A 28 -11.12 0.20 -19.49
N GLY A 29 -10.21 0.88 -18.79
CA GLY A 29 -10.55 1.93 -17.82
C GLY A 29 -11.11 1.39 -16.50
N GLN A 30 -11.05 0.08 -16.27
CA GLN A 30 -11.44 -0.56 -15.02
C GLN A 30 -10.22 -0.74 -14.10
N PHE A 31 -10.48 -0.90 -12.82
CA PHE A 31 -9.47 -1.27 -11.83
C PHE A 31 -9.91 -2.51 -11.06
N ARG A 32 -8.94 -3.19 -10.45
CA ARG A 32 -9.14 -4.21 -9.44
C ARG A 32 -8.51 -3.75 -8.14
N PHE A 33 -8.97 -4.33 -7.04
CA PHE A 33 -8.34 -4.13 -5.75
C PHE A 33 -8.07 -5.46 -5.06
N ASN A 34 -7.11 -5.44 -4.14
CA ASN A 34 -6.90 -6.49 -3.15
C ASN A 34 -6.70 -5.83 -1.78
N SER A 35 -7.38 -6.35 -0.76
CA SER A 35 -7.33 -5.83 0.60
C SER A 35 -6.60 -6.81 1.51
N GLU A 36 -5.68 -6.31 2.33
CA GLU A 36 -4.87 -7.11 3.25
C GLU A 36 -4.68 -6.39 4.59
N GLY A 37 -4.69 -7.16 5.69
CA GLY A 37 -4.36 -6.64 7.01
C GLY A 37 -2.85 -6.54 7.18
N VAL A 38 -2.35 -5.38 7.60
CA VAL A 38 -0.92 -5.11 7.70
C VAL A 38 -0.55 -4.54 9.09
N ARG A 39 0.68 -4.82 9.50
CA ARG A 39 1.30 -4.42 10.78
C ARG A 39 1.99 -3.08 10.66
N GLY A 40 2.12 -2.39 11.78
CA GLY A 40 2.77 -1.08 11.83
C GLY A 40 2.07 -0.12 12.77
N ASP A 41 2.78 0.93 13.15
CA ASP A 41 2.28 1.98 14.04
C ASP A 41 1.83 3.25 13.29
N ASP A 42 2.22 3.36 12.01
CA ASP A 42 1.80 4.40 11.08
C ASP A 42 1.60 3.86 9.65
N ALA A 43 1.11 4.70 8.73
CA ALA A 43 0.82 4.31 7.35
C ALA A 43 2.07 3.89 6.54
N ILE A 44 3.25 4.41 6.88
CA ILE A 44 4.52 4.03 6.22
C ILE A 44 4.96 2.66 6.71
N GLU A 45 4.86 2.39 8.00
CA GLU A 45 5.14 1.06 8.56
C GLU A 45 4.19 0.01 8.00
N ALA A 46 2.90 0.33 7.92
CA ALA A 46 1.87 -0.52 7.30
C ALA A 46 2.16 -0.79 5.82
N LEU A 47 2.55 0.24 5.06
CA LEU A 47 2.98 0.02 3.69
C LEU A 47 4.27 -0.80 3.62
N ALA A 48 5.23 -0.58 4.51
CA ALA A 48 6.48 -1.34 4.53
C ALA A 48 6.26 -2.82 4.86
N ASP A 49 5.31 -3.12 5.75
CA ASP A 49 4.86 -4.48 6.03
C ASP A 49 4.31 -5.17 4.78
N LEU A 50 3.37 -4.52 4.07
CA LEU A 50 2.84 -5.02 2.79
C LEU A 50 3.95 -5.29 1.77
N LEU A 51 4.90 -4.37 1.65
CA LEU A 51 5.92 -4.43 0.61
C LEU A 51 6.99 -5.48 0.91
N MET A 52 7.38 -5.66 2.17
CA MET A 52 8.53 -6.51 2.51
C MET A 52 8.13 -7.89 3.02
N THR A 53 6.84 -8.12 3.26
CA THR A 53 6.32 -9.45 3.60
C THR A 53 6.66 -10.46 2.50
N PRO A 54 7.17 -11.66 2.85
CA PRO A 54 7.51 -12.69 1.87
C PRO A 54 6.33 -13.00 0.93
N GLY A 55 6.59 -13.00 -0.37
CA GLY A 55 5.57 -13.24 -1.39
C GLY A 55 4.88 -11.98 -1.93
N SER A 56 5.17 -10.80 -1.37
CA SER A 56 4.65 -9.53 -1.89
C SER A 56 5.20 -9.21 -3.28
N LEU A 57 4.31 -9.17 -4.28
CA LEU A 57 4.67 -8.79 -5.65
C LEU A 57 5.16 -7.35 -5.75
N LEU A 58 4.60 -6.44 -4.94
CA LEU A 58 5.01 -5.03 -4.89
C LEU A 58 6.41 -4.88 -4.29
N GLY A 59 6.75 -5.76 -3.35
CA GLY A 59 8.08 -5.91 -2.79
C GLY A 59 9.12 -6.37 -3.79
N LEU A 60 8.75 -7.29 -4.69
CA LEU A 60 9.61 -7.93 -5.68
C LEU A 60 9.77 -7.08 -6.96
N MET A 61 8.69 -6.47 -7.42
CA MET A 61 8.60 -5.66 -8.63
C MET A 61 8.20 -4.22 -8.27
N PRO A 62 9.15 -3.37 -7.83
CA PRO A 62 8.84 -2.00 -7.40
C PRO A 62 8.14 -1.16 -8.47
N SER A 63 8.41 -1.43 -9.75
CA SER A 63 7.74 -0.81 -10.89
C SER A 63 6.70 -1.75 -11.51
N TYR A 64 5.72 -2.18 -10.72
CA TYR A 64 4.63 -3.04 -11.21
C TYR A 64 3.76 -2.26 -12.22
N PRO A 65 3.74 -2.62 -13.52
CA PRO A 65 3.17 -1.74 -14.56
C PRO A 65 1.67 -1.47 -14.43
N ALA A 66 0.94 -2.39 -13.78
CA ALA A 66 -0.49 -2.23 -13.54
C ALA A 66 -0.79 -1.51 -12.22
N LEU A 67 0.20 -1.11 -11.42
CA LEU A 67 -0.04 -0.47 -10.13
C LEU A 67 -0.63 0.93 -10.30
N ILE A 68 -1.81 1.14 -9.72
CA ILE A 68 -2.45 2.45 -9.62
C ILE A 68 -2.01 3.16 -8.33
N GLY A 69 -1.95 2.43 -7.23
CA GLY A 69 -1.52 2.92 -5.92
C GLY A 69 -1.92 1.97 -4.79
N VAL A 70 -1.61 2.36 -3.56
CA VAL A 70 -2.03 1.65 -2.35
C VAL A 70 -2.71 2.63 -1.40
N VAL A 71 -3.88 2.28 -0.90
CA VAL A 71 -4.57 3.01 0.15
C VAL A 71 -4.32 2.29 1.47
N VAL A 72 -3.86 3.01 2.49
CA VAL A 72 -3.67 2.48 3.84
C VAL A 72 -4.63 3.18 4.78
N ARG A 73 -5.39 2.40 5.54
CA ARG A 73 -6.34 2.88 6.55
C ARG A 73 -6.00 2.29 7.91
N ARG A 74 -6.07 3.10 8.96
CA ARG A 74 -6.01 2.59 10.34
C ARG A 74 -7.27 1.79 10.70
N GLY A 75 -7.07 0.63 11.30
CA GLY A 75 -8.12 -0.27 11.77
C GLY A 75 -8.57 -1.28 10.72
N ILE A 76 -8.87 -2.48 11.19
CA ILE A 76 -9.44 -3.56 10.39
C ILE A 76 -10.97 -3.42 10.37
N ASN A 77 -11.55 -3.39 9.17
CA ASN A 77 -13.00 -3.30 8.95
C ASN A 77 -13.41 -4.23 7.81
N THR A 78 -14.43 -5.06 8.03
CA THR A 78 -14.85 -6.10 7.09
C THR A 78 -15.45 -5.52 5.81
N ASP A 79 -16.20 -4.42 5.91
CA ASP A 79 -16.78 -3.75 4.74
C ASP A 79 -15.66 -3.22 3.83
N TRP A 80 -14.62 -2.64 4.41
CA TRP A 80 -13.42 -2.21 3.67
C TRP A 80 -12.63 -3.36 3.05
N PHE A 81 -12.65 -4.54 3.66
CA PHE A 81 -12.05 -5.73 3.07
C PHE A 81 -12.81 -6.17 1.81
N ALA A 82 -14.14 -6.15 1.87
CA ALA A 82 -15.00 -6.63 0.80
C ALA A 82 -15.21 -5.62 -0.34
N GLU A 83 -15.45 -4.36 0.01
CA GLU A 83 -15.78 -3.27 -0.91
C GLU A 83 -15.26 -1.94 -0.34
N PRO A 84 -13.95 -1.66 -0.44
CA PRO A 84 -13.39 -0.42 0.05
C PRO A 84 -14.00 0.76 -0.71
N PRO A 85 -14.35 1.88 -0.03
CA PRO A 85 -15.01 3.05 -0.63
C PRO A 85 -14.01 3.89 -1.45
N VAL A 86 -13.26 3.25 -2.34
CA VAL A 86 -12.23 3.83 -3.17
C VAL A 86 -12.81 4.11 -4.56
N LYS A 87 -12.67 5.35 -5.01
CA LYS A 87 -12.99 5.78 -6.36
C LYS A 87 -11.70 5.99 -7.12
N VAL A 88 -11.61 5.39 -8.29
CA VAL A 88 -10.46 5.53 -9.18
C VAL A 88 -10.94 6.10 -10.50
N ALA A 89 -10.29 7.17 -10.96
CA ALA A 89 -10.61 7.83 -12.22
C ALA A 89 -9.32 8.22 -12.96
N ARG A 90 -9.40 8.52 -14.25
CA ARG A 90 -8.29 9.12 -14.99
C ARG A 90 -8.47 10.63 -15.09
N ASP A 91 -7.38 11.36 -14.92
CA ASP A 91 -7.34 12.80 -15.17
C ASP A 91 -7.24 13.11 -16.67
N ASP A 92 -7.29 14.40 -17.02
CA ASP A 92 -7.19 14.88 -18.42
C ASP A 92 -5.86 14.49 -19.10
N ARG A 93 -4.86 14.05 -18.33
CA ARG A 93 -3.56 13.59 -18.80
C ARG A 93 -3.46 12.05 -18.82
N GLY A 94 -4.58 11.36 -18.59
CA GLY A 94 -4.67 9.90 -18.56
C GLY A 94 -4.05 9.26 -17.32
N ARG A 95 -3.70 10.04 -16.29
CA ARG A 95 -3.10 9.53 -15.05
C ARG A 95 -4.21 9.10 -14.10
N TRP A 96 -3.99 7.99 -13.41
CA TRP A 96 -4.91 7.54 -12.38
C TRP A 96 -4.93 8.51 -11.18
N GLN A 97 -6.14 8.80 -10.71
CA GLN A 97 -6.45 9.53 -9.50
C GLN A 97 -7.25 8.63 -8.56
N ILE A 98 -6.89 8.66 -7.28
CA ILE A 98 -7.53 7.87 -6.23
C ILE A 98 -8.22 8.86 -5.29
N ALA A 99 -9.50 8.64 -5.05
CA ALA A 99 -10.30 9.37 -4.08
C ALA A 99 -11.01 8.39 -3.13
N ILE A 100 -11.28 8.82 -1.90
CA ILE A 100 -12.08 8.07 -0.94
C ILE A 100 -13.47 8.67 -0.95
N ALA A 101 -14.50 7.85 -1.17
CA ALA A 101 -15.87 8.31 -1.31
C ALA A 101 -16.44 8.91 -0.02
N GLU A 102 -15.92 8.47 1.12
CA GLU A 102 -16.25 8.97 2.45
C GLU A 102 -15.30 10.10 2.83
N THR A 103 -15.86 11.30 3.02
CA THR A 103 -15.09 12.54 3.10
C THR A 103 -14.50 12.84 4.48
N ASP A 104 -14.80 12.01 5.49
CA ASP A 104 -14.44 12.23 6.91
C ASP A 104 -13.82 11.01 7.57
N LEU A 105 -13.13 10.15 6.81
CA LEU A 105 -12.42 9.03 7.43
C LEU A 105 -11.06 9.48 7.98
N PRO A 106 -10.88 9.53 9.32
CA PRO A 106 -9.58 9.75 9.88
C PRO A 106 -8.64 8.61 9.47
N ASP A 107 -7.35 8.94 9.35
CA ASP A 107 -6.26 7.97 9.21
C ASP A 107 -6.26 7.14 7.91
N VAL A 108 -6.67 7.73 6.79
CA VAL A 108 -6.45 7.17 5.45
C VAL A 108 -5.30 7.89 4.75
N THR A 109 -4.35 7.12 4.22
CA THR A 109 -3.22 7.62 3.41
C THR A 109 -3.21 6.93 2.06
N VAL A 110 -2.98 7.69 0.99
CA VAL A 110 -2.86 7.17 -0.37
C VAL A 110 -1.41 7.27 -0.80
N PHE A 111 -0.86 6.17 -1.30
CA PHE A 111 0.49 6.07 -1.83
C PHE A 111 0.46 5.85 -3.34
N THR A 112 1.18 6.72 -4.05
CA THR A 112 1.37 6.65 -5.49
C THR A 112 2.40 5.58 -5.86
N PRO A 113 2.40 5.09 -7.11
CA PRO A 113 3.40 4.13 -7.57
C PRO A 113 4.85 4.66 -7.43
N ALA A 114 5.06 5.96 -7.60
CA ALA A 114 6.36 6.60 -7.44
C ALA A 114 6.84 6.59 -5.98
N GLU A 115 5.96 6.88 -5.03
CA GLU A 115 6.26 6.81 -3.60
C GLU A 115 6.56 5.37 -3.18
N ILE A 116 5.76 4.41 -3.66
CA ILE A 116 5.97 2.98 -3.41
C ILE A 116 7.33 2.53 -3.95
N THR A 117 7.65 2.87 -5.21
CA THR A 117 8.95 2.55 -5.83
C THR A 117 10.09 3.11 -4.99
N GLY A 118 10.01 4.40 -4.63
CA GLY A 118 11.02 5.06 -3.79
C GLY A 118 11.14 4.44 -2.40
N LEU A 119 10.02 3.99 -1.82
CA LEU A 119 10.01 3.33 -0.53
C LEU A 119 10.65 1.94 -0.61
N VAL A 120 10.27 1.11 -1.58
CA VAL A 120 10.86 -0.23 -1.81
C VAL A 120 12.38 -0.12 -2.00
N SER A 121 12.86 0.81 -2.83
CA SER A 121 14.30 1.01 -3.04
C SER A 121 15.04 1.31 -1.73
N ARG A 122 14.46 2.17 -0.87
CA ARG A 122 15.07 2.52 0.43
C ARG A 122 15.00 1.36 1.41
N LEU A 123 13.86 0.67 1.50
CA LEU A 123 13.69 -0.50 2.38
C LEU A 123 14.69 -1.60 2.02
N ARG A 124 14.85 -1.91 0.73
CA ARG A 124 15.85 -2.87 0.25
C ARG A 124 17.28 -2.41 0.52
N SER A 125 17.59 -1.14 0.31
CA SER A 125 18.93 -0.62 0.59
C SER A 125 19.31 -0.70 2.07
N GLN A 126 18.33 -0.60 2.98
CA GLN A 126 18.58 -0.56 4.42
C GLN A 126 18.42 -1.93 5.10
N TYR A 127 17.45 -2.73 4.66
CA TYR A 127 17.06 -3.99 5.30
C TYR A 127 17.13 -5.21 4.37
N GLY A 128 17.32 -5.00 3.08
CA GLY A 128 17.53 -6.10 2.15
C GLY A 128 18.85 -6.80 2.47
N ARG A 129 18.77 -8.02 3.00
CA ARG A 129 19.88 -8.96 2.88
C ARG A 129 20.16 -9.11 1.39
N ALA A 130 21.42 -8.96 1.00
CA ALA A 130 21.88 -9.46 -0.30
C ALA A 130 21.48 -10.93 -0.38
N GLY A 131 20.46 -11.22 -1.17
CA GLY A 131 20.16 -12.59 -1.61
C GLY A 131 21.24 -13.04 -2.58
#